data_AF-A0A537N3P5-F1
#
_entry.id   AF-A0A537N3P5-F1
#
_cell.length_a   1.000
_cell.length_b   1.000
_cell.length_c   1.000
_cell.angle_alpha   90.00
_cell.angle_beta   90.00
_cell.angle_gamma   90.00
#
_symmetry.space_group_name_H-M   'P 1'
#
loop_
_entity.id
_entity.type
_entity.pdbx_description
1 polymer ?
#
loop_
_entity_poly.entity_id
_entity_poly.type
_entity_poly.pdbx_seq_one_letter_code
_entity_poly.pdbx_strand_id
1 'polypeptide(L)'
;GTTANIVIAASLAIGPPFFIFFGWLSDKIGRKPIILAGCLLACVTYFPLFSALTNAVNPVLEQALEKSPVTVTADPSECSFQFNPTGTASFTSSCDVAKAFLATNSVNYSNVAAPAGTVALIKVGDKTITSFDRGKAGAEAAAKTKAFIDEATAAIRAAGYPASADKAKVNMPVVILILTILVIYVTMVYAPIAALLVELFPTRIRYSGMSLPYHIGNGWFGGFLPPTAFAIVAATGNIYSGLWYPIVVAGMTFIIGLLFMPETKDRDIYAKD
;
A
#
# COMPACT_ATOMS: atom_id res chain seq x y z
N GLY A 1 -15.15 -3.93 -4.94
CA GLY A 1 -16.21 -4.50 -5.80
C GLY A 1 -16.38 -5.98 -5.50
N THR A 2 -17.50 -6.60 -5.88
CA THR A 2 -17.88 -7.97 -5.48
C THR A 2 -16.80 -9.02 -5.75
N THR A 3 -16.16 -8.99 -6.92
CA THR A 3 -15.07 -9.92 -7.28
C THR A 3 -13.89 -9.83 -6.31
N ALA A 4 -13.43 -8.62 -5.98
CA ALA A 4 -12.33 -8.43 -5.03
C ALA A 4 -12.71 -8.98 -3.64
N ASN A 5 -13.93 -8.74 -3.18
CA ASN A 5 -14.41 -9.25 -1.90
C ASN A 5 -14.46 -10.78 -1.87
N ILE A 6 -14.89 -11.43 -2.95
CA ILE A 6 -14.95 -12.90 -3.06
C ILE A 6 -13.55 -13.50 -2.99
N VAL A 7 -12.60 -12.96 -3.75
CA VAL A 7 -11.21 -13.48 -3.77
C VAL A 7 -10.54 -13.28 -2.42
N ILE A 8 -10.74 -12.13 -1.77
CA ILE A 8 -10.26 -11.89 -0.40
C ILE A 8 -10.91 -12.89 0.57
N ALA A 9 -12.23 -13.08 0.50
CA ALA A 9 -12.93 -14.02 1.37
C ALA A 9 -12.44 -15.47 1.19
N ALA A 10 -12.23 -15.91 -0.06
CA ALA A 10 -11.68 -17.22 -0.37
C ALA A 10 -10.27 -17.41 0.21
N SER A 11 -9.40 -16.41 0.04
CA SER A 11 -8.03 -16.44 0.56
C SER A 11 -8.00 -16.42 2.09
N LEU A 12 -8.89 -15.64 2.71
CA LEU A 12 -9.05 -15.60 4.17
C LEU A 12 -9.62 -16.90 4.72
N ALA A 13 -10.51 -17.60 4.00
CA ALA A 13 -11.05 -18.89 4.44
C ALA A 13 -9.95 -19.98 4.54
N ILE A 14 -8.85 -19.84 3.78
CA ILE A 14 -7.69 -20.74 3.83
C ILE A 14 -6.77 -20.40 5.02
N GLY A 15 -6.84 -19.18 5.57
CA GLY A 15 -5.98 -18.70 6.66
C GLY A 15 -6.15 -19.37 8.04
N PRO A 16 -7.36 -19.66 8.56
CA PRO A 16 -7.58 -20.14 9.93
C PRO A 16 -6.73 -21.35 10.36
N PRO A 17 -6.56 -22.41 9.55
CA PRO A 17 -5.66 -23.51 9.90
C PRO A 17 -4.22 -23.06 10.19
N PHE A 18 -3.74 -22.03 9.50
CA PHE A 18 -2.39 -21.50 9.71
C PHE A 18 -2.25 -20.71 11.01
N PHE A 19 -3.32 -20.08 11.52
CA PHE A 19 -3.28 -19.50 12.86
C PHE A 19 -3.02 -20.56 13.93
N ILE A 20 -3.68 -21.71 13.82
CA ILE A 20 -3.46 -22.84 14.74
C ILE A 20 -2.04 -23.39 14.56
N PHE A 21 -1.62 -23.60 13.31
CA PHE A 21 -0.29 -24.12 13.00
C PHE A 21 0.84 -23.23 13.52
N PHE A 22 0.81 -21.92 13.25
CA PHE A 22 1.86 -21.01 13.72
C PHE A 22 1.78 -20.73 15.22
N GLY A 23 0.59 -20.78 15.81
CA GLY A 23 0.42 -20.80 17.27
C GLY A 23 1.16 -21.97 17.90
N TRP A 24 0.81 -23.19 17.48
CA TRP A 24 1.47 -24.43 17.92
C TRP A 24 2.98 -24.44 17.63
N LEU A 25 3.39 -23.96 16.45
CA LEU A 25 4.81 -23.90 16.10
C LEU A 25 5.53 -22.92 17.02
N SER A 26 4.93 -21.78 17.33
CA SER A 26 5.52 -20.79 18.25
C SER A 26 5.64 -21.32 19.68
N ASP A 27 4.74 -22.21 20.13
CA ASP A 27 4.89 -22.88 21.43
C ASP A 27 6.15 -23.76 21.46
N LYS A 28 6.50 -24.35 20.31
CA LYS A 28 7.65 -25.26 20.20
C LYS A 28 8.99 -24.57 19.99
N ILE A 29 9.05 -23.55 19.13
CA ILE A 29 10.32 -22.91 18.76
C ILE A 29 10.51 -21.50 19.35
N GLY A 30 9.48 -20.95 19.98
CA GLY A 30 9.48 -19.60 20.54
C GLY A 30 8.66 -18.61 19.71
N ARG A 31 8.19 -17.54 20.36
CA ARG A 31 7.34 -16.51 19.74
C ARG A 31 8.13 -15.64 18.78
N LYS A 32 9.31 -15.20 19.21
CA LYS A 32 10.12 -14.20 18.52
C LYS A 32 10.58 -14.67 17.13
N PRO A 33 11.15 -15.88 16.95
CA PRO A 33 11.62 -16.33 15.63
C PRO A 33 10.53 -16.34 14.56
N ILE A 34 9.30 -16.72 14.91
CA ILE A 34 8.20 -16.81 13.92
C ILE A 34 7.75 -15.43 13.48
N ILE A 35 7.58 -14.51 14.42
CA ILE A 35 7.22 -13.11 14.13
C ILE A 35 8.28 -12.48 13.22
N LEU A 36 9.56 -12.61 13.59
CA LEU A 36 10.67 -12.06 12.83
C LEU A 36 10.79 -12.68 11.43
N ALA A 37 10.58 -14.00 11.30
CA ALA A 37 10.56 -14.67 10.00
C ALA A 37 9.44 -14.11 9.10
N GLY A 38 8.24 -13.89 9.65
CA GLY A 38 7.13 -13.28 8.90
C GLY A 38 7.46 -11.87 8.40
N CYS A 39 8.03 -11.02 9.27
CA CYS A 39 8.47 -9.67 8.89
C CYS A 39 9.58 -9.70 7.83
N LEU A 40 10.56 -10.59 7.96
CA LEU A 40 11.66 -10.71 6.99
C LEU A 40 11.15 -11.19 5.63
N LEU A 41 10.30 -12.22 5.61
CA LEU A 41 9.68 -12.71 4.38
C LEU A 41 8.92 -11.58 3.68
N ALA A 42 8.08 -10.84 4.41
CA ALA A 42 7.38 -9.68 3.88
C ALA A 42 8.33 -8.65 3.23
N CYS A 43 9.43 -8.30 3.91
CA CYS A 43 10.42 -7.37 3.37
C CYS A 43 11.04 -7.84 2.05
N VAL A 44 11.33 -9.13 1.94
CA VAL A 44 12.01 -9.71 0.78
C VAL A 44 11.05 -10.00 -0.37
N THR A 45 9.79 -10.33 -0.09
CA THR A 45 8.86 -10.87 -1.10
C THR A 45 7.74 -9.92 -1.52
N TYR A 46 7.54 -8.77 -0.87
CA TYR A 46 6.44 -7.86 -1.24
C TYR A 46 6.53 -7.36 -2.69
N PHE A 47 7.69 -6.87 -3.14
CA PHE A 47 7.83 -6.46 -4.55
C PHE A 47 7.49 -7.56 -5.55
N PRO A 48 8.09 -8.77 -5.50
CA PRO A 48 7.76 -9.82 -6.46
C PRO A 48 6.32 -10.32 -6.32
N LEU A 49 5.77 -10.43 -5.11
CA LEU A 49 4.38 -10.87 -4.91
C LEU A 49 3.38 -9.87 -5.47
N PHE A 50 3.57 -8.56 -5.23
CA PHE A 50 2.67 -7.54 -5.75
C PHE A 50 2.83 -7.32 -7.25
N SER A 51 4.02 -7.46 -7.82
CA SER A 51 4.21 -7.47 -9.28
C SER A 51 3.51 -8.68 -9.93
N ALA A 52 3.68 -9.88 -9.37
CA ALA A 52 2.95 -11.06 -9.80
C ALA A 52 1.43 -10.90 -9.65
N LEU A 53 0.98 -10.22 -8.58
CA LEU A 53 -0.43 -9.92 -8.35
C LEU A 53 -0.98 -8.95 -9.41
N THR A 54 -0.25 -7.88 -9.75
CA THR A 54 -0.64 -6.95 -10.81
C THR A 54 -0.77 -7.69 -12.14
N ASN A 55 0.19 -8.55 -12.48
CA ASN A 55 0.14 -9.35 -13.71
C ASN A 55 -1.06 -10.32 -13.72
N ALA A 56 -1.35 -10.99 -12.59
CA ALA A 56 -2.44 -11.95 -12.49
C ALA A 56 -3.83 -11.30 -12.45
N VAL A 57 -3.95 -10.10 -11.87
CA VAL A 57 -5.23 -9.35 -11.77
C VAL A 57 -5.48 -8.51 -13.02
N ASN A 58 -4.46 -7.85 -13.55
CA ASN A 58 -4.61 -6.87 -14.61
C ASN A 58 -3.43 -6.91 -15.60
N PRO A 59 -3.33 -7.98 -16.40
CA PRO A 59 -2.25 -8.12 -17.38
C PRO A 59 -2.28 -7.02 -18.46
N VAL A 60 -3.45 -6.42 -18.70
CA VAL A 60 -3.60 -5.29 -19.64
C VAL A 60 -2.97 -4.02 -19.07
N LEU A 61 -3.15 -3.75 -17.78
CA LEU A 61 -2.49 -2.63 -17.12
C LEU A 61 -0.97 -2.82 -17.12
N GLU A 62 -0.47 -4.00 -16.77
CA GLU A 62 0.96 -4.29 -16.78
C GLU A 62 1.57 -4.02 -18.16
N GLN A 63 0.91 -4.47 -19.23
CA GLN A 63 1.34 -4.18 -20.60
C GLN A 63 1.28 -2.68 -20.96
N ALA A 64 0.28 -1.95 -20.44
CA ALA A 64 0.17 -0.51 -20.68
C ALA A 64 1.29 0.27 -19.98
N LEU A 65 1.70 -0.16 -18.78
CA LEU A 65 2.81 0.45 -18.04
C LEU A 65 4.14 0.32 -18.80
N GLU A 66 4.34 -0.78 -19.51
CA GLU A 66 5.54 -1.01 -20.33
C GLU A 66 5.49 -0.31 -21.69
N LYS A 67 4.34 -0.38 -22.39
CA LYS A 67 4.21 0.05 -23.79
C LYS A 67 3.91 1.54 -23.96
N SER A 68 3.32 2.16 -22.95
CA SER A 68 2.78 3.53 -23.04
C SER A 68 3.32 4.40 -21.90
N PRO A 69 4.62 4.71 -21.88
CA PRO A 69 5.21 5.55 -20.84
C PRO A 69 4.60 6.95 -20.86
N VAL A 70 4.29 7.47 -19.67
CA VAL A 70 3.74 8.82 -19.48
C VAL A 70 4.80 9.71 -18.84
N THR A 71 4.85 10.98 -19.26
CA THR A 71 5.73 11.98 -18.64
C THR A 71 4.90 13.14 -18.12
N VAL A 72 5.26 13.64 -16.95
CA VAL A 72 4.71 14.87 -16.36
C VAL A 72 5.80 15.93 -16.39
N THR A 73 5.59 16.94 -17.21
CA THR A 73 6.49 18.10 -17.32
C THR A 73 5.88 19.24 -16.50
N ALA A 74 6.52 19.66 -15.41
CA ALA A 74 5.98 20.67 -14.51
C ALA A 74 7.08 21.42 -13.76
N ASP A 75 6.74 22.58 -13.21
CA ASP A 75 7.57 23.27 -12.21
C ASP A 75 7.67 22.41 -10.93
N PRO A 76 8.88 21.93 -10.55
CA PRO A 76 9.04 21.10 -9.36
C PRO A 76 8.61 21.78 -8.06
N SER A 77 8.66 23.11 -7.99
CA SER A 77 8.26 23.88 -6.80
C SER A 77 6.75 23.88 -6.58
N GLU A 78 5.96 23.60 -7.62
CA GLU A 78 4.51 23.43 -7.53
C GLU A 78 4.11 21.98 -7.25
N CYS A 79 5.02 21.01 -7.25
CA CYS A 79 4.73 19.60 -7.03
C CYS A 79 4.83 19.23 -5.54
N SER A 80 3.70 19.24 -4.83
CA SER A 80 3.65 18.94 -3.40
C SER A 80 3.78 17.44 -3.12
N PHE A 81 4.29 17.09 -1.94
CA PHE A 81 4.15 15.74 -1.40
C PHE A 81 2.71 15.57 -0.88
N GLN A 82 1.89 14.78 -1.59
CA GLN A 82 0.43 14.74 -1.41
C GLN A 82 -0.06 13.91 -0.22
N PHE A 83 0.58 14.06 0.94
CA PHE A 83 0.18 13.39 2.17
C PHE A 83 -0.95 14.14 2.86
N ASN A 84 -2.15 13.55 2.87
CA ASN A 84 -3.34 14.13 3.49
C ASN A 84 -4.05 13.12 4.42
N PRO A 85 -3.50 12.89 5.62
CA PRO A 85 -4.06 11.91 6.56
C PRO A 85 -5.41 12.31 7.15
N THR A 86 -5.73 13.60 7.22
CA THR A 86 -6.91 14.17 7.89
C THR A 86 -7.98 14.66 6.92
N GLY A 87 -7.72 14.62 5.60
CA GLY A 87 -8.61 15.18 4.59
C GLY A 87 -8.65 16.72 4.55
N THR A 88 -7.85 17.41 5.36
CA THR A 88 -7.89 18.87 5.50
C THR A 88 -6.94 19.60 4.54
N ALA A 89 -5.89 18.93 4.04
CA ALA A 89 -5.01 19.53 3.04
C ALA A 89 -5.65 19.53 1.65
N SER A 90 -5.43 20.58 0.87
CA SER A 90 -5.89 20.69 -0.51
C SER A 90 -4.69 20.90 -1.42
N PHE A 91 -4.40 19.91 -2.27
CA PHE A 91 -3.33 19.98 -3.27
C PHE A 91 -3.93 20.45 -4.59
N THR A 92 -3.80 21.74 -4.86
CA THR A 92 -4.56 22.43 -5.92
C THR A 92 -3.70 22.95 -7.05
N SER A 93 -2.37 22.87 -6.95
CA SER A 93 -1.47 23.32 -8.01
C SER A 93 -1.66 22.48 -9.28
N SER A 94 -1.17 23.01 -10.40
CA SER A 94 -1.26 22.30 -11.68
C SER A 94 -0.52 20.96 -11.67
N CYS A 95 0.67 20.91 -11.06
CA CYS A 95 1.42 19.67 -10.90
C CYS A 95 0.68 18.68 -10.00
N ASP A 96 0.09 19.16 -8.90
CA ASP A 96 -0.60 18.31 -7.93
C ASP A 96 -1.82 17.62 -8.55
N VAL A 97 -2.64 18.38 -9.28
CA VAL A 97 -3.82 17.86 -9.99
C VAL A 97 -3.41 16.80 -11.02
N ALA A 98 -2.35 17.05 -11.78
CA ALA A 98 -1.85 16.10 -12.78
C ALA A 98 -1.37 14.78 -12.15
N LYS A 99 -0.52 14.88 -11.12
CA LYS A 99 0.04 13.72 -10.42
C LYS A 99 -1.02 12.92 -9.68
N ALA A 100 -1.97 13.61 -9.03
CA ALA A 100 -3.09 12.97 -8.33
C ALA A 100 -3.95 12.16 -9.29
N PHE A 101 -4.26 12.72 -10.48
CA PHE A 101 -5.03 12.03 -11.51
C PHE A 101 -4.34 10.76 -11.98
N LEU A 102 -3.04 10.83 -12.32
CA LEU A 102 -2.28 9.68 -12.81
C LEU A 102 -2.13 8.60 -11.74
N ALA A 103 -1.78 8.98 -10.51
CA ALA A 103 -1.65 8.06 -9.38
C ALA A 103 -2.99 7.34 -9.08
N THR A 104 -4.10 8.07 -9.10
CA THR A 104 -5.45 7.50 -8.87
C THR A 104 -5.84 6.52 -9.98
N ASN A 105 -5.40 6.76 -11.21
CA ASN A 105 -5.66 5.87 -12.35
C ASN A 105 -4.62 4.76 -12.53
N SER A 106 -3.72 4.57 -11.56
CA SER A 106 -2.64 3.55 -11.62
C SER A 106 -1.74 3.68 -12.85
N VAL A 107 -1.51 4.91 -13.32
CA VAL A 107 -0.64 5.21 -14.45
C VAL A 107 0.75 5.54 -13.92
N ASN A 108 1.78 4.79 -14.33
CA ASN A 108 3.16 5.17 -14.03
C ASN A 108 3.59 6.35 -14.89
N TYR A 109 4.37 7.26 -14.31
CA TYR A 109 4.91 8.41 -15.00
C TYR A 109 6.30 8.79 -14.53
N SER A 110 7.03 9.48 -15.40
CA SER A 110 8.31 10.11 -15.07
C SER A 110 8.15 11.63 -14.94
N ASN A 111 8.88 12.22 -14.00
CA ASN A 111 8.85 13.67 -13.78
C ASN A 111 9.94 14.34 -14.61
N VAL A 112 9.56 15.36 -15.38
CA VAL A 112 10.47 16.20 -16.16
C VAL A 112 10.37 17.63 -15.62
N ALA A 113 11.51 18.19 -15.21
CA ALA A 113 11.54 19.55 -14.67
C ALA A 113 11.29 20.57 -15.79
N ALA A 114 10.36 21.50 -15.55
CA ALA A 114 10.11 22.65 -16.40
C ALA A 114 10.52 23.95 -15.68
N PRO A 115 10.72 25.06 -16.42
CA PRO A 115 10.96 26.37 -15.82
C PRO A 115 9.87 26.78 -14.83
N ALA A 116 10.21 27.67 -13.90
CA ALA A 116 9.29 28.13 -12.86
C ALA A 116 8.01 28.74 -13.45
N GLY A 117 6.85 28.43 -12.87
CA GLY A 117 5.53 28.88 -13.31
C GLY A 117 4.98 28.15 -14.54
N THR A 118 5.63 27.09 -15.03
CA THR A 118 5.10 26.27 -16.13
C THR A 118 3.94 25.41 -15.65
N VAL A 119 2.78 25.59 -16.29
CA VAL A 119 1.59 24.74 -16.07
C VAL A 119 1.93 23.30 -16.43
N ALA A 120 1.54 22.34 -15.60
CA ALA A 120 1.91 20.95 -15.78
C ALA A 120 1.32 20.35 -17.06
N LEU A 121 2.15 19.64 -17.81
CA LEU A 121 1.79 18.95 -19.03
C LEU A 121 1.93 17.45 -18.84
N ILE A 122 0.87 16.69 -19.16
CA ILE A 122 0.90 15.23 -19.20
C ILE A 122 1.08 14.82 -20.64
N LYS A 123 2.16 14.12 -20.96
CA LYS A 123 2.37 13.52 -22.28
C LYS A 123 2.07 12.02 -22.22
N VAL A 124 1.13 11.58 -23.05
CA VAL A 124 0.74 10.18 -23.22
C VAL A 124 0.86 9.82 -24.70
N GLY A 125 1.92 9.12 -25.07
CA GLY A 125 2.27 8.93 -26.49
C GLY A 125 2.49 10.29 -27.18
N ASP A 126 1.72 10.55 -28.24
CA ASP A 126 1.77 11.83 -28.98
C ASP A 126 0.83 12.91 -28.42
N LYS A 127 -0.08 12.56 -27.51
CA LYS A 127 -1.02 13.51 -26.93
C LYS A 127 -0.39 14.23 -25.74
N THR A 128 -0.57 15.54 -25.71
CA THR A 128 -0.19 16.39 -24.58
C THR A 128 -1.45 16.99 -23.99
N ILE A 129 -1.69 16.75 -22.69
CA ILE A 129 -2.83 17.28 -21.94
C ILE A 129 -2.29 18.35 -20.99
N THR A 130 -2.87 19.54 -21.05
CA THR A 130 -2.52 20.65 -20.17
C THR A 130 -3.35 20.55 -18.89
N SER A 131 -2.67 20.46 -17.75
CA SER A 131 -3.31 20.56 -16.44
C SER A 131 -3.70 22.00 -16.14
N PHE A 132 -4.25 22.27 -14.96
CA PHE A 132 -4.64 23.60 -14.53
C PHE A 132 -4.46 23.75 -13.02
N ASP A 133 -4.23 24.98 -12.58
CA ASP A 133 -4.20 25.32 -11.16
C ASP A 133 -5.64 25.45 -10.64
N ARG A 134 -6.08 24.48 -9.85
CA ARG A 134 -7.40 24.45 -9.25
C ARG A 134 -7.59 25.55 -8.21
N GLY A 135 -6.52 25.96 -7.53
CA GLY A 135 -6.55 27.03 -6.53
C GLY A 135 -6.84 28.39 -7.16
N LYS A 136 -6.27 28.63 -8.35
CA LYS A 136 -6.49 29.85 -9.15
C LYS A 136 -7.77 29.82 -10.00
N ALA A 137 -8.40 28.66 -10.18
CA ALA A 137 -9.57 28.50 -11.05
C ALA A 137 -10.91 29.03 -10.47
N GLY A 138 -10.97 29.35 -9.18
CA GLY A 138 -12.15 29.98 -8.56
C GLY A 138 -13.46 29.23 -8.84
N ALA A 139 -14.49 29.95 -9.31
CA ALA A 139 -15.81 29.38 -9.62
C ALA A 139 -15.79 28.34 -10.76
N GLU A 140 -14.79 28.40 -11.64
CA GLU A 140 -14.64 27.47 -12.77
C GLU A 140 -13.93 26.17 -12.38
N ALA A 141 -13.42 26.06 -11.15
CA ALA A 141 -12.62 24.93 -10.69
C ALA A 141 -13.30 23.58 -10.94
N ALA A 142 -14.61 23.47 -10.67
CA ALA A 142 -15.35 22.22 -10.88
C ALA A 142 -15.46 21.85 -12.38
N ALA A 143 -15.77 22.84 -13.23
CA ALA A 143 -15.88 22.64 -14.67
C ALA A 143 -14.53 22.25 -15.30
N LYS A 144 -13.45 22.96 -14.93
CA LYS A 144 -12.08 22.65 -15.38
C LYS A 144 -11.59 21.30 -14.87
N THR A 145 -11.90 20.94 -13.63
CA THR A 145 -11.57 19.61 -13.08
C THR A 145 -12.24 18.51 -13.89
N LYS A 146 -13.54 18.65 -14.18
CA LYS A 146 -14.27 17.66 -14.98
C LYS A 146 -13.70 17.56 -16.40
N ALA A 147 -13.51 18.70 -17.08
CA ALA A 147 -12.96 18.73 -18.44
C ALA A 147 -11.57 18.07 -18.50
N PHE A 148 -10.69 18.39 -17.56
CA PHE A 148 -9.37 17.77 -17.44
C PHE A 148 -9.45 16.26 -17.20
N ILE A 149 -10.31 15.81 -16.26
CA ILE A 149 -10.49 14.38 -15.98
C ILE A 149 -11.00 13.65 -17.22
N ASP A 150 -11.99 14.20 -17.93
CA ASP A 150 -12.57 13.59 -19.12
C ASP A 150 -11.53 13.46 -20.25
N GLU A 151 -10.78 14.54 -20.52
CA GLU A 151 -9.73 14.57 -21.54
C GLU A 151 -8.56 13.63 -21.19
N ALA A 152 -8.03 13.73 -19.97
CA ALA A 152 -6.92 12.90 -19.52
C ALA A 152 -7.32 11.42 -19.46
N THR A 153 -8.55 11.12 -19.04
CA THR A 153 -9.09 9.75 -19.07
C THR A 153 -9.14 9.22 -20.50
N ALA A 154 -9.70 9.98 -21.44
CA ALA A 154 -9.75 9.58 -22.84
C ALA A 154 -8.34 9.33 -23.41
N ALA A 155 -7.36 10.14 -23.05
CA ALA A 155 -5.98 9.98 -23.49
C ALA A 155 -5.32 8.70 -22.94
N ILE A 156 -5.43 8.43 -21.63
CA ILE A 156 -4.86 7.20 -21.06
C ILE A 156 -5.59 5.94 -21.58
N ARG A 157 -6.90 6.01 -21.83
CA ARG A 157 -7.65 4.89 -22.45
C ARG A 157 -7.17 4.62 -23.87
N ALA A 158 -6.97 5.67 -24.66
CA ALA A 158 -6.43 5.55 -26.02
C ALA A 158 -5.01 4.95 -26.02
N ALA A 159 -4.23 5.20 -24.96
CA ALA A 159 -2.91 4.62 -24.77
C ALA A 159 -2.92 3.19 -24.15
N GLY A 160 -4.10 2.59 -23.96
CA GLY A 160 -4.24 1.21 -23.52
C GLY A 160 -4.40 1.00 -22.01
N TYR A 161 -4.41 2.06 -21.19
CA TYR A 161 -4.64 1.93 -19.75
C TYR A 161 -6.11 1.55 -19.47
N PRO A 162 -6.39 0.39 -18.84
CA PRO A 162 -7.75 -0.11 -18.67
C PRO A 162 -8.49 0.60 -17.54
N ALA A 163 -9.80 0.82 -17.69
CA ALA A 163 -10.63 1.48 -16.66
C ALA A 163 -10.81 0.65 -15.39
N SER A 164 -10.77 -0.66 -15.54
CA SER A 164 -10.76 -1.63 -14.46
C SER A 164 -10.14 -2.92 -14.98
N ALA A 165 -9.80 -3.83 -14.08
CA ALA A 165 -9.32 -5.14 -14.46
C ALA A 165 -10.37 -5.89 -15.31
N ASP A 166 -9.95 -6.42 -16.45
CA ASP A 166 -10.78 -7.29 -17.29
C ASP A 166 -10.96 -8.64 -16.58
N LYS A 167 -12.18 -8.86 -16.07
CA LYS A 167 -12.53 -10.06 -15.29
C LYS A 167 -12.27 -11.37 -16.04
N ALA A 168 -12.31 -11.37 -17.37
CA ALA A 168 -12.06 -12.56 -18.18
C ALA A 168 -10.56 -12.92 -18.27
N LYS A 169 -9.68 -11.94 -18.02
CA LYS A 169 -8.21 -12.13 -18.06
C LYS A 169 -7.59 -12.30 -16.68
N VAL A 170 -8.39 -12.24 -15.61
CA VAL A 170 -7.91 -12.45 -14.24
C VAL A 170 -7.55 -13.92 -14.04
N ASN A 171 -6.31 -14.20 -13.68
CA ASN A 171 -5.87 -15.54 -13.29
C ASN A 171 -6.26 -15.81 -11.82
N MET A 172 -7.52 -16.16 -11.59
CA MET A 172 -8.07 -16.33 -10.23
C MET A 172 -7.26 -17.31 -9.35
N PRO A 173 -6.82 -18.49 -9.83
CA PRO A 173 -5.99 -19.39 -9.02
C PRO A 173 -4.70 -18.74 -8.52
N VAL A 174 -3.98 -18.02 -9.38
CA VAL A 174 -2.73 -17.35 -9.01
C VAL A 174 -2.99 -16.20 -8.04
N VAL A 175 -4.07 -15.43 -8.25
CA VAL A 175 -4.47 -14.37 -7.32
C VAL A 175 -4.75 -14.94 -5.93
N ILE A 176 -5.57 -15.99 -5.83
CA ILE A 176 -5.88 -16.64 -4.54
C ILE A 176 -4.62 -17.19 -3.89
N LEU A 177 -3.71 -17.80 -4.66
CA LEU A 177 -2.45 -18.31 -4.14
C LEU A 177 -1.58 -17.18 -3.55
N ILE A 178 -1.40 -16.08 -4.28
CA ILE A 178 -0.60 -14.93 -3.82
C ILE A 178 -1.24 -14.33 -2.57
N LEU A 179 -2.55 -14.09 -2.57
CA LEU A 179 -3.24 -13.55 -1.39
C LEU A 179 -3.18 -14.52 -0.20
N THR A 180 -3.22 -15.83 -0.43
CA THR A 180 -3.04 -16.84 0.63
C THR A 180 -1.63 -16.76 1.21
N ILE A 181 -0.59 -16.58 0.39
CA ILE A 181 0.79 -16.36 0.86
C ILE A 181 0.86 -15.10 1.74
N LEU A 182 0.23 -14.00 1.32
CA LEU A 182 0.17 -12.78 2.13
C LEU A 182 -0.59 -13.00 3.45
N VAL A 183 -1.68 -13.77 3.44
CA VAL A 183 -2.42 -14.16 4.64
C VAL A 183 -1.55 -15.04 5.56
N ILE A 184 -0.73 -15.93 5.01
CA ILE A 184 0.23 -16.74 5.79
C ILE A 184 1.23 -15.83 6.53
N TYR A 185 1.73 -14.77 5.90
CA TYR A 185 2.60 -13.82 6.60
C TYR A 185 1.87 -13.13 7.76
N VAL A 186 0.58 -12.81 7.58
CA VAL A 186 -0.25 -12.29 8.67
C VAL A 186 -0.38 -13.32 9.80
N THR A 187 -0.63 -14.60 9.51
CA THR A 187 -0.80 -15.63 10.54
C THR A 187 0.50 -15.91 11.31
N MET A 188 1.66 -15.85 10.65
CA MET A 188 2.98 -15.94 11.30
C MET A 188 3.19 -14.87 12.37
N VAL A 189 2.65 -13.66 12.16
CA VAL A 189 2.79 -12.55 13.10
C VAL A 189 1.65 -12.53 14.12
N TYR A 190 0.40 -12.65 13.66
CA TYR A 190 -0.79 -12.51 14.51
C TYR A 190 -1.05 -13.72 15.42
N ALA A 191 -0.66 -14.93 15.04
CA ALA A 191 -0.88 -16.08 15.92
C ALA A 191 0.02 -16.03 17.17
N PRO A 192 1.35 -15.81 17.06
CA PRO A 192 2.23 -15.78 18.23
C PRO A 192 2.10 -14.48 19.04
N ILE A 193 1.72 -13.35 18.42
CA ILE A 193 1.64 -12.05 19.13
C ILE A 193 0.61 -12.07 20.26
N ALA A 194 -0.50 -12.81 20.09
CA ALA A 194 -1.53 -12.92 21.12
C ALA A 194 -0.98 -13.56 22.40
N ALA A 195 -0.21 -14.64 22.27
CA ALA A 195 0.44 -15.30 23.40
C ALA A 195 1.60 -14.46 23.97
N LEU A 196 2.45 -13.90 23.09
CA LEU A 196 3.59 -13.06 23.48
C LEU A 196 3.15 -11.87 24.36
N LEU A 197 2.09 -11.17 23.97
CA LEU A 197 1.60 -10.02 24.72
C LEU A 197 1.10 -10.42 26.13
N VAL A 198 0.43 -11.57 26.24
CA VAL A 198 -0.05 -12.12 27.53
C VAL A 198 1.14 -12.51 28.45
N GLU A 199 2.22 -13.01 27.86
CA GLU A 199 3.45 -13.43 28.55
C GLU A 199 4.36 -12.24 28.95
N LEU A 200 4.27 -11.11 28.24
CA LEU A 200 5.05 -9.90 28.52
C LEU A 200 4.47 -9.06 29.67
N PHE A 201 3.14 -8.99 29.79
CA PHE A 201 2.46 -8.13 30.76
C PHE A 201 1.92 -8.90 31.98
N PRO A 202 2.13 -8.40 33.23
CA PRO A 202 1.53 -8.97 34.44
C PRO A 202 0.01 -9.02 34.36
N THR A 203 -0.60 -10.05 34.98
CA THR A 203 -2.04 -10.33 34.85
C THR A 203 -2.91 -9.13 35.23
N ARG A 204 -2.56 -8.42 36.31
CA ARG A 204 -3.29 -7.25 36.84
C ARG A 204 -3.42 -6.05 35.89
N ILE A 205 -2.51 -5.88 34.93
CA ILE A 205 -2.51 -4.76 33.98
C ILE A 205 -2.57 -5.22 32.53
N ARG A 206 -2.73 -6.53 32.30
CA ARG A 206 -2.56 -7.14 30.99
C ARG A 206 -3.47 -6.51 29.94
N TYR A 207 -4.76 -6.33 30.23
CA TYR A 207 -5.69 -5.74 29.26
C TYR A 207 -5.28 -4.31 28.85
N SER A 208 -5.01 -3.45 29.84
CA SER A 208 -4.57 -2.06 29.61
C SER A 208 -3.21 -1.98 28.92
N GLY A 209 -2.27 -2.85 29.31
CA GLY A 209 -0.91 -2.91 28.75
C GLY A 209 -0.89 -3.42 27.31
N MET A 210 -1.74 -4.39 26.96
CA MET A 210 -1.86 -4.92 25.59
C MET A 210 -2.63 -3.98 24.64
N SER A 211 -3.59 -3.22 25.16
CA SER A 211 -4.41 -2.30 24.36
C SER A 211 -3.58 -1.19 23.72
N LEU A 212 -2.60 -0.63 24.45
CA LEU A 212 -1.74 0.45 23.96
C LEU A 212 -0.95 0.09 22.68
N PRO A 213 -0.13 -0.99 22.63
CA PRO A 213 0.58 -1.36 21.42
C PRO A 213 -0.38 -1.76 20.29
N TYR A 214 -1.53 -2.37 20.59
CA TYR A 214 -2.52 -2.74 19.58
C TYR A 214 -3.13 -1.52 18.87
N HIS A 215 -3.57 -0.51 19.63
CA HIS A 215 -4.17 0.69 19.04
C HIS A 215 -3.15 1.60 18.38
N ILE A 216 -1.93 1.73 18.92
CA ILE A 216 -0.87 2.48 18.26
C ILE A 216 -0.46 1.79 16.96
N GLY A 217 -0.27 0.47 17.00
CA GLY A 217 0.08 -0.35 15.84
C GLY A 217 -0.94 -0.20 14.71
N ASN A 218 -2.19 -0.57 14.99
CA ASN A 218 -3.25 -0.54 13.97
C ASN A 218 -3.67 0.88 13.60
N GLY A 219 -3.74 1.80 14.57
CA GLY A 219 -4.21 3.16 14.36
C GLY A 219 -3.20 4.01 13.58
N TRP A 220 -1.95 4.04 14.03
CA TRP A 220 -0.93 4.90 13.42
C TRP A 220 -0.34 4.23 12.17
N PHE A 221 0.28 3.07 12.32
CA PHE A 221 0.98 2.44 11.20
C PHE A 221 0.00 1.88 10.16
N GLY A 222 -1.07 1.23 10.61
CA GLY A 222 -2.13 0.72 9.72
C GLY A 222 -2.96 1.84 9.09
N GLY A 223 -3.46 2.78 9.90
CA GLY A 223 -4.33 3.87 9.45
C GLY A 223 -3.66 4.83 8.46
N PHE A 224 -2.36 5.13 8.62
CA PHE A 224 -1.64 5.99 7.69
C PHE A 224 -1.08 5.28 6.45
N LEU A 225 -1.26 3.96 6.31
CA LEU A 225 -0.79 3.23 5.14
C LEU A 225 -1.39 3.77 3.83
N PRO A 226 -2.73 3.90 3.67
CA PRO A 226 -3.30 4.40 2.41
C PRO A 226 -2.85 5.81 2.01
N PRO A 227 -2.92 6.85 2.88
CA PRO A 227 -2.49 8.19 2.49
C PRO A 227 -0.98 8.29 2.25
N THR A 228 -0.16 7.55 3.00
CA THR A 228 1.29 7.55 2.78
C THR A 228 1.67 6.84 1.50
N ALA A 229 1.07 5.67 1.22
CA ALA A 229 1.30 4.95 -0.03
C ALA A 229 0.87 5.79 -1.24
N PHE A 230 -0.30 6.45 -1.17
CA PHE A 230 -0.73 7.37 -2.22
C PHE A 230 0.26 8.51 -2.42
N ALA A 231 0.69 9.18 -1.34
CA ALA A 231 1.64 10.28 -1.41
C ALA A 231 2.99 9.84 -2.02
N ILE A 232 3.48 8.65 -1.68
CA ILE A 232 4.70 8.08 -2.27
C ILE A 232 4.51 7.80 -3.77
N VAL A 233 3.38 7.21 -4.17
CA VAL A 233 3.08 6.95 -5.59
C VAL A 233 2.94 8.26 -6.36
N ALA A 234 2.26 9.27 -5.81
CA ALA A 234 2.13 10.59 -6.41
C ALA A 234 3.46 11.36 -6.46
N ALA A 235 4.37 11.14 -5.52
CA ALA A 235 5.69 11.76 -5.56
C ALA A 235 6.60 11.10 -6.60
N THR A 236 6.64 9.76 -6.60
CA THR A 236 7.61 8.97 -7.39
C THR A 236 7.12 8.64 -8.80
N GLY A 237 5.80 8.62 -9.03
CA GLY A 237 5.19 8.21 -10.29
C GLY A 237 5.22 6.70 -10.56
N ASN A 238 5.48 5.86 -9.55
CA ASN A 238 5.47 4.41 -9.69
C ASN A 238 4.54 3.76 -8.66
N ILE A 239 3.56 2.98 -9.14
CA ILE A 239 2.56 2.28 -8.31
C ILE A 239 3.19 1.34 -7.27
N TYR A 240 4.35 0.75 -7.56
CA TYR A 240 5.03 -0.18 -6.66
C TYR A 240 5.77 0.54 -5.54
N SER A 241 6.09 1.83 -5.68
CA SER A 241 6.79 2.59 -4.64
C SER A 241 6.00 2.68 -3.34
N GLY A 242 4.66 2.61 -3.40
CA GLY A 242 3.81 2.59 -2.21
C GLY A 242 4.10 1.41 -1.27
N LEU A 243 4.67 0.31 -1.79
CA LEU A 243 5.07 -0.87 -1.01
C LEU A 243 6.23 -0.59 -0.06
N TRP A 244 7.02 0.46 -0.29
CA TRP A 244 8.10 0.83 0.63
C TRP A 244 7.59 1.17 2.02
N TYR A 245 6.39 1.73 2.16
CA TYR A 245 5.83 2.03 3.48
C TYR A 245 5.70 0.77 4.35
N PRO A 246 4.93 -0.27 3.95
CA PRO A 246 4.82 -1.46 4.77
C PRO A 246 6.14 -2.25 4.85
N ILE A 247 7.02 -2.21 3.83
CA ILE A 247 8.35 -2.86 3.88
C ILE A 247 9.23 -2.21 4.95
N VAL A 248 9.29 -0.88 5.00
CA VAL A 248 10.10 -0.15 6.00
C VAL A 248 9.54 -0.40 7.40
N VAL A 249 8.21 -0.40 7.58
CA VAL A 249 7.59 -0.71 8.89
C VAL A 249 7.88 -2.15 9.33
N ALA A 250 7.76 -3.12 8.42
CA ALA A 250 8.10 -4.51 8.70
C ALA A 250 9.60 -4.69 9.00
N GLY A 251 10.47 -4.01 8.27
CA GLY A 251 11.91 -4.02 8.49
C GLY A 251 12.31 -3.40 9.83
N MET A 252 11.70 -2.27 10.21
CA MET A 252 11.87 -1.68 11.54
C MET A 252 11.42 -2.65 12.63
N THR A 253 10.28 -3.31 12.44
CA THR A 253 9.77 -4.30 13.40
C THR A 253 10.71 -5.50 13.51
N PHE A 254 11.28 -5.95 12.39
CA PHE A 254 12.29 -7.01 12.38
C PHE A 254 13.53 -6.60 13.19
N ILE A 255 14.12 -5.44 12.91
CA ILE A 255 15.34 -4.98 13.60
C ILE A 255 15.09 -4.72 15.09
N ILE A 256 14.02 -3.98 15.43
CA ILE A 256 13.68 -3.67 16.82
C ILE A 256 13.33 -4.95 17.58
N GLY A 257 12.53 -5.84 16.98
CA GLY A 257 12.17 -7.12 17.57
C GLY A 257 13.40 -8.01 17.78
N LEU A 258 14.32 -8.04 16.81
CA LEU A 258 15.56 -8.81 16.93
C LEU A 258 16.41 -8.35 18.13
N LEU A 259 16.53 -7.04 18.33
CA LEU A 259 17.39 -6.46 19.37
C LEU A 259 16.75 -6.41 20.76
N PHE A 260 15.47 -6.05 20.85
CA PHE A 260 14.84 -5.68 22.12
C PHE A 260 13.74 -6.64 22.59
N MET A 261 13.15 -7.44 21.70
CA MET A 261 12.10 -8.37 22.11
C MET A 261 12.74 -9.58 22.81
N PRO A 262 12.39 -9.87 24.08
CA PRO A 262 12.82 -11.09 24.73
C PRO A 262 12.05 -12.28 24.16
N GLU A 263 12.68 -13.46 24.18
CA GLU A 263 11.93 -14.70 23.98
C GLU A 263 11.17 -15.02 25.28
N THR A 264 9.90 -15.36 25.15
CA THR A 264 8.98 -15.59 26.27
C THR A 264 8.56 -17.05 26.41
N LYS A 265 9.00 -17.91 25.50
CA LYS A 265 8.89 -19.36 25.63
C LYS A 265 9.39 -19.79 27.02
N ASP A 266 8.55 -20.56 27.71
CA ASP A 266 8.80 -21.12 29.06
C ASP A 266 8.82 -20.08 30.21
N ARG A 267 8.37 -18.84 29.98
CA ARG A 267 8.25 -17.84 31.04
C ARG A 267 7.06 -18.14 31.95
N ASP A 268 7.31 -18.30 33.25
CA ASP A 268 6.25 -18.40 34.26
C ASP A 268 5.52 -17.05 34.41
N ILE A 269 4.23 -17.04 34.07
CA ILE A 269 3.37 -15.86 34.10
C ILE A 269 2.84 -15.52 35.50
N TYR A 270 2.97 -16.43 36.47
CA TYR A 270 2.54 -16.23 37.86
C TYR A 270 3.70 -15.89 38.80
N ALA A 271 4.95 -15.96 38.33
CA ALA A 271 6.15 -15.73 39.15
C ALA A 271 6.25 -14.33 39.81
N LYS A 272 5.40 -13.36 39.42
CA LYS A 272 5.39 -11.97 39.91
C LYS A 272 4.00 -11.45 40.30
N ASP A 273 3.03 -12.34 40.40
CA ASP A 273 1.68 -12.04 40.89
C ASP A 273 1.61 -12.28 42.41
#